data_AF-D4AS40-F1
#
_entry.id   AF-D4AS40-F1
#
_cell.length_a   1.000
_cell.length_b   1.000
_cell.length_c   1.000
_cell.angle_alpha   90.00
_cell.angle_beta   90.00
_cell.angle_gamma   90.00
#
_symmetry.space_group_name_H-M   'P 1'
#
loop_
_entity.id
_entity.type
_entity.pdbx_description
1 polymer ?
#
loop_
_entity_poly.entity_id
_entity_poly.type
_entity_poly.pdbx_seq_one_letter_code
_entity_poly.pdbx_strand_id
1 'polypeptide(L)'
;MPRPILNEKPSRNGTKVKGILNEAVKNGMRPEQAQFIMAKALMSDNLMEIYDAVDYNKTPYFTPSSVPTHIVMHMDTKPKFFIPTSEKELVERYKFPEFRLKRQKGNNVVPGNASDSAYELLLSFNEYFALVGMGRKGSLADQLGLQMLRDRNGEYPMMIEYAGCGVRNRQYQWYTDMIYEYKNAPHLMIKAIHQITRDGTEKYILQSELMILLRLIVMKSRRSETQSHAIIPVLLISIRPHHYVIIEAYYDGKNVHVNYGKPIAMSEDMPPKEQDRRMKYVIGWATAQPCGKTASYKDSPQ
;
A
#
# COMPACT_ATOMS: atom_id res chain seq x y z
N MET A 1 -5.15 14.66 -18.71
CA MET A 1 -6.28 13.72 -18.63
C MET A 1 -6.49 13.33 -17.17
N PRO A 2 -7.72 13.06 -16.72
CA PRO A 2 -7.94 12.57 -15.35
C PRO A 2 -7.26 11.21 -15.18
N ARG A 3 -6.54 11.02 -14.06
CA ARG A 3 -5.85 9.77 -13.75
C ARG A 3 -6.88 8.64 -13.51
N PRO A 4 -6.59 7.39 -13.90
CA PRO A 4 -7.49 6.26 -13.65
C PRO A 4 -7.64 6.00 -12.15
N ILE A 5 -8.89 5.77 -11.72
CA ILE A 5 -9.25 5.53 -10.32
C ILE A 5 -9.54 4.03 -10.14
N LEU A 6 -8.72 3.33 -9.34
CA LEU A 6 -8.86 1.90 -9.05
C LEU A 6 -9.83 1.62 -7.89
N ASN A 7 -11.03 2.19 -7.95
CA ASN A 7 -12.07 1.98 -6.93
C ASN A 7 -12.96 0.78 -7.23
N GLU A 8 -12.96 0.31 -8.48
CA GLU A 8 -13.79 -0.79 -8.88
C GLU A 8 -13.34 -2.10 -8.25
N LYS A 9 -14.32 -2.90 -7.81
CA LYS A 9 -14.08 -4.25 -7.33
C LYS A 9 -13.37 -5.06 -8.43
N PRO A 10 -12.24 -5.72 -8.14
CA PRO A 10 -11.56 -6.53 -9.14
C PRO A 10 -12.47 -7.67 -9.67
N SER A 11 -12.69 -7.78 -10.98
CA SER A 11 -13.79 -8.58 -11.57
C SER A 11 -13.43 -9.94 -12.19
N ARG A 12 -12.22 -10.49 -11.93
CA ARG A 12 -11.79 -11.79 -12.50
C ARG A 12 -12.37 -12.97 -11.70
N ASN A 13 -12.86 -13.99 -12.41
CA ASN A 13 -13.48 -15.20 -11.86
C ASN A 13 -12.81 -16.46 -12.44
N GLY A 14 -12.32 -17.37 -11.59
CA GLY A 14 -11.60 -18.58 -11.99
C GLY A 14 -12.45 -19.65 -12.69
N THR A 15 -13.76 -19.70 -12.46
CA THR A 15 -14.67 -20.59 -13.21
C THR A 15 -14.66 -20.25 -14.70
N LYS A 16 -14.69 -18.96 -15.04
CA LYS A 16 -14.60 -18.49 -16.43
C LYS A 16 -13.21 -18.79 -17.03
N VAL A 17 -12.15 -18.64 -16.23
CA VAL A 17 -10.78 -18.97 -16.66
C VAL A 17 -10.65 -20.47 -16.95
N LYS A 18 -11.21 -21.34 -16.11
CA LYS A 18 -11.20 -22.80 -16.30
C LYS A 18 -11.84 -23.21 -17.63
N GLY A 19 -12.98 -22.62 -17.97
CA GLY A 19 -13.66 -22.85 -19.25
C GLY A 19 -12.77 -22.53 -20.44
N ILE A 20 -12.15 -21.35 -20.44
CA ILE A 20 -11.23 -20.89 -21.49
C ILE A 20 -10.00 -21.80 -21.60
N LEU A 21 -9.41 -22.20 -20.46
CA LEU A 21 -8.22 -23.04 -20.45
C LEU A 21 -8.48 -24.46 -20.97
N ASN A 22 -9.65 -25.03 -20.66
CA ASN A 22 -10.03 -26.35 -21.17
C ASN A 22 -10.10 -26.36 -22.71
N GLU A 23 -10.59 -25.28 -23.31
CA GLU A 23 -10.60 -25.11 -24.76
C GLU A 23 -9.20 -24.86 -25.33
N ALA A 24 -8.40 -24.01 -24.67
CA ALA A 24 -7.03 -23.73 -25.09
C ALA A 24 -6.12 -24.97 -25.07
N VAL A 25 -6.25 -25.85 -24.07
CA VAL A 25 -5.50 -27.12 -23.99
C VAL A 25 -5.91 -28.06 -25.12
N LYS A 26 -7.21 -28.15 -25.44
CA LYS A 26 -7.69 -28.91 -26.62
C LYS A 26 -7.11 -28.38 -27.92
N ASN A 27 -6.86 -27.06 -28.00
CA ASN A 27 -6.29 -26.37 -29.14
C ASN A 27 -4.74 -26.30 -29.12
N GLY A 28 -4.07 -27.13 -28.32
CA GLY A 28 -2.61 -27.29 -28.34
C GLY A 28 -1.81 -26.46 -27.32
N MET A 29 -2.46 -25.78 -26.37
CA MET A 29 -1.76 -25.19 -25.22
C MET A 29 -1.15 -26.29 -24.35
N ARG A 30 0.09 -26.07 -23.88
CA ARG A 30 0.76 -27.01 -22.95
C ARG A 30 0.00 -27.08 -21.62
N PRO A 31 -0.31 -28.30 -21.11
CA PRO A 31 -1.04 -28.47 -19.85
C PRO A 31 -0.40 -27.75 -18.65
N GLU A 32 0.93 -27.70 -18.58
CA GLU A 32 1.68 -27.00 -17.51
C GLU A 32 1.37 -25.49 -17.49
N GLN A 33 1.29 -24.86 -18.66
CA GLN A 33 0.93 -23.44 -18.78
C GLN A 33 -0.52 -23.21 -18.32
N ALA A 34 -1.44 -24.12 -18.66
CA ALA A 34 -2.81 -24.04 -18.22
C ALA A 34 -2.96 -24.23 -16.70
N GLN A 35 -2.25 -25.20 -16.11
CA GLN A 35 -2.22 -25.41 -14.65
C GLN A 35 -1.76 -24.16 -13.92
N PHE A 36 -0.70 -23.51 -14.43
CA PHE A 36 -0.20 -22.28 -13.85
C PHE A 36 -1.23 -21.13 -13.90
N ILE A 37 -1.86 -20.92 -15.06
CA ILE A 37 -2.90 -19.87 -15.19
C ILE A 37 -4.08 -20.17 -14.27
N MET A 38 -4.43 -21.45 -14.10
CA MET A 38 -5.47 -21.88 -13.19
C MET A 38 -5.09 -21.61 -11.72
N ALA A 39 -3.86 -21.90 -11.30
CA ALA A 39 -3.39 -21.61 -9.95
C ALA A 39 -3.49 -20.11 -9.62
N LYS A 40 -3.12 -19.23 -10.56
CA LYS A 40 -3.33 -17.78 -10.41
C LYS A 40 -4.80 -17.38 -10.33
N ALA A 41 -5.66 -18.05 -11.08
CA ALA A 41 -7.10 -17.80 -11.02
C ALA A 41 -7.68 -18.18 -9.66
N LEU A 42 -7.30 -19.35 -9.12
CA LEU A 42 -7.71 -19.81 -7.79
C LEU A 42 -7.18 -18.90 -6.68
N MET A 43 -5.90 -18.49 -6.74
CA MET A 43 -5.35 -17.49 -5.83
C MET A 43 -6.16 -16.19 -5.87
N SER A 44 -6.51 -15.71 -7.07
CA SER A 44 -7.34 -14.53 -7.23
C SER A 44 -8.74 -14.73 -6.63
N ASP A 45 -9.38 -15.88 -6.82
CA ASP A 45 -10.70 -16.16 -6.28
C ASP A 45 -10.67 -16.17 -4.74
N ASN A 46 -9.70 -16.87 -4.13
CA ASN A 46 -9.50 -16.87 -2.68
C ASN A 46 -9.29 -15.46 -2.12
N LEU A 47 -8.43 -14.66 -2.77
CA LEU A 47 -8.21 -13.27 -2.36
C LEU A 47 -9.48 -12.41 -2.51
N MET A 48 -10.31 -12.69 -3.51
CA MET A 48 -11.60 -12.00 -3.68
C MET A 48 -12.61 -12.38 -2.60
N GLU A 49 -12.60 -13.63 -2.11
CA GLU A 49 -13.41 -14.03 -0.96
C GLU A 49 -12.99 -13.28 0.31
N ILE A 50 -11.67 -13.16 0.55
CA ILE A 50 -11.13 -12.38 1.67
C ILE A 50 -11.50 -10.90 1.52
N TYR A 51 -11.36 -10.35 0.30
CA TYR A 51 -11.77 -8.99 -0.03
C TYR A 51 -13.24 -8.76 0.31
N ASP A 52 -14.12 -9.66 -0.10
CA ASP A 52 -15.56 -9.55 0.14
C ASP A 52 -15.88 -9.64 1.64
N ALA A 53 -15.17 -10.46 2.40
CA ALA A 53 -15.32 -10.52 3.86
C ALA A 53 -14.93 -9.18 4.54
N VAL A 54 -13.93 -8.47 4.02
CA VAL A 54 -13.53 -7.14 4.51
C VAL A 54 -14.49 -6.04 4.04
N ASP A 55 -14.93 -6.09 2.78
CA ASP A 55 -15.81 -5.08 2.16
C ASP A 55 -17.23 -5.13 2.74
N TYR A 56 -17.81 -6.32 2.84
CA TYR A 56 -19.19 -6.55 3.29
C TYR A 56 -19.32 -6.75 4.80
N ASN A 57 -18.30 -6.39 5.58
CA ASN A 57 -18.31 -6.59 7.02
C ASN A 57 -19.53 -5.90 7.67
N LYS A 58 -20.35 -6.73 8.34
CA LYS A 58 -21.55 -6.31 9.08
C LYS A 58 -21.22 -5.69 10.43
N THR A 59 -20.04 -5.99 10.98
CA THR A 59 -19.54 -5.35 12.20
C THR A 59 -19.30 -3.86 11.91
N PRO A 60 -19.63 -2.94 12.84
CA PRO A 60 -19.49 -1.51 12.58
C PRO A 60 -18.05 -1.05 12.33
N TYR A 61 -17.04 -1.82 12.76
CA TYR A 61 -15.62 -1.58 12.47
C TYR A 61 -14.74 -2.79 12.81
N PHE A 62 -13.52 -2.81 12.29
CA PHE A 62 -12.53 -3.83 12.63
C PHE A 62 -11.67 -3.43 13.83
N THR A 63 -11.41 -4.39 14.69
CA THR A 63 -10.27 -4.42 15.62
C THR A 63 -9.30 -5.49 15.14
N PRO A 64 -8.03 -5.50 15.59
CA PRO A 64 -7.10 -6.58 15.25
C PRO A 64 -7.64 -7.99 15.59
N SER A 65 -8.53 -8.10 16.56
CA SER A 65 -9.17 -9.35 16.97
C SER A 65 -10.47 -9.68 16.23
N SER A 66 -11.03 -8.76 15.44
CA SER A 66 -12.30 -8.95 14.72
C SER A 66 -12.15 -9.00 13.20
N VAL A 67 -10.92 -9.03 12.69
CA VAL A 67 -10.64 -9.24 11.26
C VAL A 67 -11.12 -10.62 10.79
N PRO A 68 -11.42 -10.81 9.49
CA PRO A 68 -11.77 -12.12 8.95
C PRO A 68 -10.69 -13.17 9.26
N THR A 69 -11.11 -14.42 9.46
CA THR A 69 -10.22 -15.54 9.86
C THR A 69 -9.06 -15.81 8.91
N HIS A 70 -9.20 -15.44 7.64
CA HIS A 70 -8.17 -15.57 6.61
C HIS A 70 -7.16 -14.40 6.61
N ILE A 71 -7.31 -13.43 7.53
CA ILE A 71 -6.36 -12.35 7.78
C ILE A 71 -5.65 -12.63 9.10
N VAL A 72 -4.34 -12.83 9.03
CA VAL A 72 -3.49 -13.07 10.20
C VAL A 72 -2.76 -11.78 10.54
N MET A 73 -3.20 -11.12 11.61
CA MET A 73 -2.61 -9.88 12.11
C MET A 73 -1.42 -10.18 13.03
N HIS A 74 -0.24 -9.68 12.67
CA HIS A 74 0.96 -9.69 13.51
C HIS A 74 1.18 -8.26 14.03
N MET A 75 0.67 -7.99 15.24
CA MET A 75 0.78 -6.66 15.84
C MET A 75 2.21 -6.35 16.27
N ASP A 76 2.54 -5.06 16.32
CA ASP A 76 3.82 -4.52 16.78
C ASP A 76 5.05 -5.12 16.09
N THR A 77 4.86 -5.57 14.85
CA THR A 77 5.86 -6.33 14.09
C THR A 77 6.41 -5.47 12.94
N LYS A 78 7.71 -5.60 12.67
CA LYS A 78 8.35 -4.92 11.53
C LYS A 78 8.10 -5.67 10.22
N PRO A 79 8.05 -4.98 9.07
CA PRO A 79 8.10 -5.61 7.75
C PRO A 79 9.26 -6.61 7.62
N LYS A 80 9.02 -7.72 6.92
CA LYS A 80 9.95 -8.85 6.75
C LYS A 80 10.57 -8.92 5.36
N PHE A 81 9.87 -8.39 4.36
CA PHE A 81 10.26 -8.42 2.95
C PHE A 81 10.85 -7.08 2.46
N PHE A 82 10.99 -6.12 3.37
CA PHE A 82 11.56 -4.81 3.12
C PHE A 82 12.65 -4.50 4.14
N ILE A 83 13.78 -3.95 3.67
CA ILE A 83 14.84 -3.39 4.52
C ILE A 83 14.81 -1.87 4.37
N PRO A 84 14.55 -1.10 5.44
CA PRO A 84 14.53 0.35 5.34
C PRO A 84 15.93 0.91 5.08
N THR A 85 16.02 1.98 4.30
CA THR A 85 17.26 2.77 4.21
C THR A 85 17.59 3.32 5.60
N SER A 86 18.81 3.09 6.07
CA SER A 86 19.21 3.50 7.41
C SER A 86 19.29 5.02 7.55
N GLU A 87 19.05 5.53 8.77
CA GLU A 87 19.22 6.96 9.06
C GLU A 87 20.63 7.45 8.71
N LYS A 88 21.65 6.64 9.02
CA LYS A 88 23.04 6.92 8.67
C LYS A 88 23.21 7.12 7.17
N GLU A 89 22.63 6.24 6.35
CA GLU A 89 22.71 6.35 4.90
C GLU A 89 21.95 7.59 4.38
N LEU A 90 20.76 7.87 4.92
CA LEU A 90 20.00 9.09 4.60
C LEU A 90 20.82 10.36 4.87
N VAL A 91 21.51 10.43 6.02
CA VAL A 91 22.29 11.61 6.42
C VAL A 91 23.62 11.69 5.67
N GLU A 92 24.43 10.65 5.69
CA GLU A 92 25.81 10.70 5.19
C GLU A 92 25.86 10.64 3.66
N ARG A 93 25.07 9.75 3.05
CA ARG A 93 25.11 9.51 1.60
C ARG A 93 24.19 10.45 0.86
N TYR A 94 22.98 10.65 1.37
CA TYR A 94 21.94 11.42 0.69
C TYR A 94 21.78 12.84 1.22
N LYS A 95 22.56 13.22 2.25
CA LYS A 95 22.60 14.57 2.82
C LYS A 95 21.22 15.11 3.21
N PHE A 96 20.39 14.23 3.79
CA PHE A 96 19.04 14.60 4.20
C PHE A 96 19.06 15.71 5.25
N PRO A 97 18.24 16.76 5.09
CA PRO A 97 18.20 17.88 6.03
C PRO A 97 17.61 17.45 7.37
N GLU A 98 17.75 18.31 8.38
CA GLU A 98 17.00 18.17 9.62
C GLU A 98 15.52 18.48 9.36
N PHE A 99 14.64 17.58 9.80
CA PHE A 99 13.20 17.73 9.65
C PHE A 99 12.61 18.43 10.87
N ARG A 100 11.79 19.45 10.59
CA ARG A 100 11.02 20.17 11.60
C ARG A 100 9.64 20.45 11.04
N LEU A 101 8.61 20.01 11.75
CA LEU A 101 7.24 20.38 11.41
C LEU A 101 7.09 21.89 11.62
N LYS A 102 6.69 22.60 10.57
CA LYS A 102 6.46 24.04 10.62
C LYS A 102 5.06 24.28 11.18
N ARG A 103 4.96 25.01 12.29
CA ARG A 103 3.70 25.62 12.73
C ARG A 103 3.20 26.56 11.64
N GLN A 104 2.12 26.22 10.96
CA GLN A 104 1.45 27.19 10.10
C GLN A 104 0.69 28.19 10.99
N LYS A 105 1.29 29.37 11.23
CA LYS A 105 0.54 30.51 11.77
C LYS A 105 -0.50 30.92 10.72
N GLY A 106 -1.77 30.92 11.12
CA GLY A 106 -2.92 31.02 10.22
C GLY A 106 -2.88 32.17 9.20
N ASN A 107 -3.47 31.89 8.03
CA ASN A 107 -4.22 32.82 7.14
C ASN A 107 -4.39 32.28 5.71
N ASN A 108 -3.91 31.08 5.39
CA ASN A 108 -4.43 30.39 4.21
C ASN A 108 -5.78 29.80 4.60
N VAL A 109 -6.84 30.29 3.95
CA VAL A 109 -8.19 29.73 4.02
C VAL A 109 -8.08 28.23 3.75
N VAL A 110 -7.98 27.45 4.82
CA VAL A 110 -8.37 26.05 4.79
C VAL A 110 -9.82 26.09 4.31
N PRO A 111 -10.21 25.36 3.24
CA PRO A 111 -11.62 25.31 2.83
C PRO A 111 -12.46 25.05 4.08
N GLY A 112 -13.41 25.94 4.37
CA GLY A 112 -13.93 26.28 5.70
C GLY A 112 -14.64 25.19 6.51
N ASN A 113 -14.35 23.92 6.27
CA ASN A 113 -14.93 22.74 6.91
C ASN A 113 -13.87 21.78 7.47
N ALA A 114 -12.56 22.06 7.34
CA ALA A 114 -11.49 21.11 7.66
C ALA A 114 -10.58 21.62 8.78
N SER A 115 -10.81 21.17 10.01
CA SER A 115 -9.79 21.13 11.06
C SER A 115 -8.91 19.88 10.88
N ASP A 116 -8.32 19.68 9.69
CA ASP A 116 -7.65 18.42 9.34
C ASP A 116 -6.15 18.46 9.69
N SER A 117 -5.80 18.04 10.91
CA SER A 117 -4.41 17.86 11.33
C SER A 117 -3.61 16.85 10.49
N ALA A 118 -4.30 16.01 9.70
CA ALA A 118 -3.67 15.15 8.69
C ALA A 118 -3.16 15.93 7.46
N TYR A 119 -3.73 17.10 7.15
CA TYR A 119 -3.37 17.89 5.96
C TYR A 119 -2.01 18.58 6.11
N GLU A 120 -1.64 19.04 7.31
CA GLU A 120 -0.32 19.63 7.57
C GLU A 120 0.79 18.57 7.54
N LEU A 121 0.53 17.39 8.12
CA LEU A 121 1.40 16.22 8.01
C LEU A 121 1.58 15.83 6.55
N LEU A 122 0.51 15.85 5.76
CA LEU A 122 0.53 15.59 4.32
C LEU A 122 1.42 16.57 3.55
N LEU A 123 1.29 17.89 3.77
CA LEU A 123 2.10 18.88 3.06
C LEU A 123 3.59 18.67 3.36
N SER A 124 3.93 18.53 4.63
CA SER A 124 5.29 18.23 5.09
C SER A 124 5.79 16.93 4.45
N PHE A 125 4.93 15.91 4.40
CA PHE A 125 5.25 14.61 3.82
C PHE A 125 5.53 14.69 2.32
N ASN A 126 4.74 15.43 1.55
CA ASN A 126 4.98 15.59 0.11
C ASN A 126 6.32 16.29 -0.15
N GLU A 127 6.67 17.31 0.65
CA GLU A 127 7.99 17.95 0.58
C GLU A 127 9.12 16.94 0.86
N TYR A 128 8.98 16.12 1.90
CA TYR A 128 10.04 15.21 2.33
C TYR A 128 10.22 14.01 1.41
N PHE A 129 9.14 13.49 0.83
CA PHE A 129 9.24 12.41 -0.16
C PHE A 129 9.72 12.90 -1.52
N ALA A 130 9.57 14.21 -1.82
CA ALA A 130 10.24 14.81 -2.96
C ALA A 130 11.77 14.81 -2.81
N LEU A 131 12.31 14.79 -1.58
CA LEU A 131 13.76 14.72 -1.33
C LEU A 131 14.36 13.38 -1.74
N VAL A 132 13.64 12.27 -1.53
CA VAL A 132 14.05 10.94 -2.05
C VAL A 132 13.70 10.78 -3.53
N GLY A 133 12.97 11.75 -4.09
CA GLY A 133 12.57 11.83 -5.48
C GLY A 133 11.68 10.68 -5.93
N MET A 134 10.77 10.22 -5.08
CA MET A 134 9.76 9.23 -5.50
C MET A 134 9.10 9.64 -6.83
N GLY A 135 9.19 8.79 -7.86
CA GLY A 135 8.65 9.06 -9.19
C GLY A 135 9.49 10.00 -10.07
N ARG A 136 10.68 10.42 -9.63
CA ARG A 136 11.63 11.24 -10.38
C ARG A 136 12.81 10.40 -10.86
N LYS A 137 13.06 10.40 -12.18
CA LYS A 137 14.22 9.72 -12.78
C LYS A 137 15.54 10.25 -12.19
N GLY A 138 16.48 9.34 -11.90
CA GLY A 138 17.79 9.61 -11.32
C GLY A 138 17.78 9.89 -9.81
N SER A 139 16.61 9.91 -9.17
CA SER A 139 16.48 10.06 -7.72
C SER A 139 16.98 8.85 -6.95
N LEU A 140 17.06 8.98 -5.63
CA LEU A 140 17.32 7.84 -4.75
C LEU A 140 16.29 6.72 -4.96
N ALA A 141 15.00 7.05 -4.94
CA ALA A 141 13.95 6.05 -5.15
C ALA A 141 14.12 5.31 -6.51
N ASP A 142 14.43 6.03 -7.58
CA ASP A 142 14.67 5.46 -8.91
C ASP A 142 15.95 4.58 -8.96
N GLN A 143 17.03 5.03 -8.33
CA GLN A 143 18.28 4.25 -8.20
C GLN A 143 18.06 2.94 -7.44
N LEU A 144 17.15 2.98 -6.47
CA LEU A 144 16.68 1.85 -5.67
C LEU A 144 15.60 1.01 -6.37
N GLY A 145 15.34 1.28 -7.65
CA GLY A 145 14.44 0.51 -8.51
C GLY A 145 12.95 0.80 -8.31
N LEU A 146 12.62 1.82 -7.52
CA LEU A 146 11.26 2.24 -7.21
C LEU A 146 10.73 3.20 -8.28
N GLN A 147 9.62 2.84 -8.92
CA GLN A 147 8.98 3.65 -9.94
C GLN A 147 7.48 3.75 -9.68
N MET A 148 6.84 4.77 -10.25
CA MET A 148 5.38 4.85 -10.22
C MET A 148 4.79 3.69 -11.01
N LEU A 149 3.86 2.99 -10.39
CA LEU A 149 3.06 1.96 -11.04
C LEU A 149 2.34 2.59 -12.23
N ARG A 150 2.40 1.93 -13.38
CA ARG A 150 1.57 2.27 -14.53
C ARG A 150 0.52 1.21 -14.75
N ASP A 151 -0.67 1.63 -15.15
CA ASP A 151 -1.70 0.72 -15.63
C ASP A 151 -1.37 0.22 -17.06
N ARG A 152 -2.30 -0.52 -17.66
CA ARG A 152 -2.11 -1.08 -19.02
C ARG A 152 -2.06 -0.01 -20.11
N ASN A 153 -2.57 1.18 -19.85
CA ASN A 153 -2.59 2.32 -20.76
C ASN A 153 -1.38 3.25 -20.52
N GLY A 154 -0.50 2.91 -19.58
CA GLY A 154 0.66 3.74 -19.22
C GLY A 154 0.34 4.87 -18.24
N GLU A 155 -0.90 4.95 -17.76
CA GLU A 155 -1.40 5.98 -16.86
C GLU A 155 -1.10 5.64 -15.39
N TYR A 156 -1.04 6.65 -14.53
CA TYR A 156 -0.77 6.47 -13.10
C TYR A 156 -2.07 6.24 -12.32
N PRO A 157 -2.29 5.03 -11.78
CA PRO A 157 -3.49 4.75 -11.00
C PRO A 157 -3.48 5.48 -9.66
N MET A 158 -4.66 5.90 -9.22
CA MET A 158 -4.94 6.36 -7.87
C MET A 158 -6.00 5.46 -7.24
N MET A 159 -6.06 5.43 -5.90
CA MET A 159 -7.20 4.87 -5.17
C MET A 159 -7.71 5.93 -4.20
N ILE A 160 -9.02 6.12 -4.19
CA ILE A 160 -9.64 7.25 -3.51
C ILE A 160 -10.99 6.82 -2.97
N GLU A 161 -11.23 7.02 -1.68
CA GLU A 161 -12.55 6.84 -1.08
C GLU A 161 -12.98 8.19 -0.49
N TYR A 162 -13.82 8.93 -1.22
CA TYR A 162 -14.43 10.19 -0.76
C TYR A 162 -15.88 9.97 -0.32
N ALA A 163 -16.36 10.82 0.59
CA ALA A 163 -17.79 10.91 0.89
C ALA A 163 -18.55 11.38 -0.37
N GLY A 164 -19.30 10.46 -1.00
CA GLY A 164 -20.05 10.75 -2.22
C GLY A 164 -20.05 9.64 -3.28
N CYS A 165 -19.20 8.61 -3.15
CA CYS A 165 -19.15 7.46 -4.07
C CYS A 165 -20.27 6.41 -3.84
N GLY A 166 -21.51 6.87 -3.64
CA GLY A 166 -22.70 6.02 -3.49
C GLY A 166 -23.01 5.57 -2.06
N VAL A 167 -24.11 4.80 -1.92
CA VAL A 167 -24.89 4.43 -0.71
C VAL A 167 -24.09 3.83 0.47
N ARG A 168 -22.76 3.68 0.36
CA ARG A 168 -21.86 3.22 1.43
C ARG A 168 -21.55 4.37 2.40
N ASN A 169 -22.50 4.65 3.29
CA ASN A 169 -22.40 5.63 4.38
C ASN A 169 -21.30 5.25 5.41
N ARG A 170 -20.02 5.58 5.15
CA ARG A 170 -18.96 5.56 6.18
C ARG A 170 -18.04 6.77 6.00
N GLN A 171 -18.15 7.75 6.88
CA GLN A 171 -17.56 9.10 6.77
C GLN A 171 -16.06 9.16 7.09
N TYR A 172 -15.32 8.15 6.67
CA TYR A 172 -13.87 8.15 6.69
C TYR A 172 -13.38 8.26 5.27
N GLN A 173 -12.48 9.21 5.02
CA GLN A 173 -11.94 9.45 3.69
C GLN A 173 -10.48 9.04 3.64
N TRP A 174 -10.09 8.35 2.58
CA TRP A 174 -8.69 8.12 2.33
C TRP A 174 -8.36 8.25 0.87
N TYR A 175 -7.12 8.58 0.59
CA TYR A 175 -6.63 8.57 -0.78
C TYR A 175 -5.16 8.20 -0.83
N THR A 176 -4.78 7.65 -1.97
CA THR A 176 -3.40 7.49 -2.42
C THR A 176 -3.27 8.19 -3.76
N ASP A 177 -2.39 9.17 -3.82
CA ASP A 177 -2.04 9.89 -5.05
C ASP A 177 -1.03 9.10 -5.89
N MET A 178 -0.28 8.16 -5.29
CA MET A 178 0.81 7.42 -5.95
C MET A 178 0.94 5.99 -5.41
N ILE A 179 0.93 5.02 -6.32
CA ILE A 179 1.31 3.64 -6.06
C ILE A 179 2.68 3.40 -6.69
N TYR A 180 3.59 2.78 -5.95
CA TYR A 180 4.94 2.49 -6.40
C TYR A 180 5.13 0.99 -6.57
N GLU A 181 5.92 0.63 -7.59
CA GLU A 181 6.38 -0.73 -7.80
C GLU A 181 7.89 -0.77 -7.93
N TYR A 182 8.46 -1.92 -7.59
CA TYR A 182 9.86 -2.20 -7.87
C TYR A 182 9.97 -2.83 -9.26
N LYS A 183 10.76 -2.22 -10.13
CA LYS A 183 10.91 -2.65 -11.54
C LYS A 183 11.27 -4.14 -11.65
N ASN A 184 12.11 -4.62 -10.74
CA ASN A 184 12.69 -5.95 -10.79
C ASN A 184 12.23 -6.86 -9.64
N ALA A 185 11.18 -6.51 -8.90
CA ALA A 185 10.70 -7.33 -7.77
C ALA A 185 9.16 -7.33 -7.69
N PRO A 186 8.53 -8.36 -7.07
CA PRO A 186 7.07 -8.43 -6.91
C PRO A 186 6.51 -7.38 -5.94
N HIS A 187 7.38 -6.62 -5.27
CA HIS A 187 7.05 -5.71 -4.20
C HIS A 187 6.30 -4.47 -4.70
N LEU A 188 5.38 -3.99 -3.88
CA LEU A 188 4.73 -2.71 -4.04
C LEU A 188 4.95 -1.84 -2.80
N MET A 189 4.96 -0.53 -3.00
CA MET A 189 4.90 0.44 -1.91
C MET A 189 3.77 1.43 -2.17
N ILE A 190 3.06 1.80 -1.12
CA ILE A 190 1.99 2.77 -1.16
C ILE A 190 2.05 3.65 0.08
N LYS A 191 1.70 4.92 -0.08
CA LYS A 191 1.34 5.80 1.02
C LYS A 191 -0.16 6.03 0.98
N ALA A 192 -0.86 5.94 2.11
CA ALA A 192 -2.28 6.26 2.17
C ALA A 192 -2.49 7.36 3.20
N ILE A 193 -3.28 8.36 2.82
CA ILE A 193 -3.60 9.51 3.67
C ILE A 193 -5.02 9.34 4.14
N HIS A 194 -5.20 9.45 5.44
CA HIS A 194 -6.44 9.16 6.13
C HIS A 194 -7.00 10.43 6.78
N GLN A 195 -8.21 10.80 6.40
CA GLN A 195 -8.86 12.05 6.80
C GLN A 195 -9.96 11.83 7.84
N ILE A 196 -9.78 12.61 8.91
CA ILE A 196 -10.50 12.81 10.16
C ILE A 196 -11.88 13.47 10.14
N THR A 197 -12.80 13.20 9.21
CA THR A 197 -13.88 14.22 9.00
C THR A 197 -14.93 14.31 10.13
N ARG A 198 -15.06 13.30 11.00
CA ARG A 198 -15.99 13.27 12.14
C ARG A 198 -15.50 12.38 13.28
N ASP A 199 -15.93 12.67 14.50
CA ASP A 199 -15.66 11.86 15.68
C ASP A 199 -16.09 10.40 15.48
N GLY A 200 -15.23 9.46 15.88
CA GLY A 200 -15.52 8.04 15.77
C GLY A 200 -15.35 7.49 14.36
N THR A 201 -14.77 8.21 13.40
CA THR A 201 -14.45 7.66 12.06
C THR A 201 -13.06 7.05 11.98
N GLU A 202 -12.19 7.29 12.96
CA GLU A 202 -10.91 6.62 13.16
C GLU A 202 -11.02 5.10 13.24
N LYS A 203 -12.18 4.60 13.70
CA LYS A 203 -12.45 3.15 13.79
C LYS A 203 -12.49 2.45 12.43
N TYR A 204 -12.66 3.19 11.33
CA TYR A 204 -12.68 2.62 9.97
C TYR A 204 -11.29 2.52 9.34
N ILE A 205 -10.25 3.11 9.94
CA ILE A 205 -8.91 3.16 9.34
C ILE A 205 -8.39 1.75 9.03
N LEU A 206 -8.52 0.82 9.97
CA LEU A 206 -8.04 -0.55 9.79
C LEU A 206 -8.74 -1.23 8.60
N GLN A 207 -10.05 -1.01 8.42
CA GLN A 207 -10.77 -1.54 7.26
C GLN A 207 -10.17 -1.00 5.95
N SER A 208 -9.93 0.30 5.87
CA SER A 208 -9.35 0.93 4.68
C SER A 208 -7.93 0.46 4.40
N GLU A 209 -7.08 0.32 5.41
CA GLU A 209 -5.73 -0.22 5.27
C GLU A 209 -5.75 -1.65 4.72
N LEU A 210 -6.61 -2.51 5.26
CA LEU A 210 -6.79 -3.87 4.75
C LEU A 210 -7.28 -3.88 3.30
N MET A 211 -8.25 -3.02 2.95
CA MET A 211 -8.76 -2.91 1.60
C MET A 211 -7.70 -2.44 0.60
N ILE A 212 -6.86 -1.47 0.98
CA ILE A 212 -5.73 -1.02 0.18
C ILE A 212 -4.78 -2.19 -0.11
N LEU A 213 -4.36 -2.89 0.94
CA LEU A 213 -3.41 -4.00 0.85
C LEU A 213 -3.96 -5.13 -0.04
N LEU A 214 -5.21 -5.54 0.20
CA LEU A 214 -5.88 -6.60 -0.58
C LEU A 214 -6.01 -6.22 -2.06
N ARG A 215 -6.44 -5.00 -2.38
CA ARG A 215 -6.56 -4.53 -3.78
C ARG A 215 -5.22 -4.61 -4.50
N LEU A 216 -4.14 -4.18 -3.86
CA LEU A 216 -2.81 -4.19 -4.45
C LEU A 216 -2.27 -5.60 -4.65
N ILE A 217 -2.45 -6.50 -3.68
CA ILE A 217 -2.06 -7.91 -3.79
C ILE A 217 -2.82 -8.57 -4.95
N VAL A 218 -4.15 -8.40 -5.02
CA VAL A 218 -4.99 -8.94 -6.11
C VAL A 218 -4.58 -8.38 -7.47
N MET A 219 -4.33 -7.08 -7.55
CA MET A 219 -3.94 -6.43 -8.80
C MET A 219 -2.60 -6.97 -9.31
N LYS A 220 -1.58 -7.05 -8.44
CA LYS A 220 -0.23 -7.47 -8.83
C LYS A 220 -0.14 -8.98 -9.09
N SER A 221 -0.95 -9.80 -8.41
CA SER A 221 -0.99 -11.26 -8.65
C SER A 221 -1.51 -11.63 -10.03
N ARG A 222 -2.39 -10.79 -10.58
CA ARG A 222 -2.96 -10.96 -11.92
C ARG A 222 -2.03 -10.56 -13.06
N ARG A 223 -0.87 -9.96 -12.77
CA ARG A 223 0.10 -9.57 -13.79
C ARG A 223 1.00 -10.74 -14.20
N SER A 224 1.55 -10.68 -15.42
CA SER A 224 2.41 -11.75 -15.95
C SER A 224 3.79 -11.73 -15.32
N GLU A 225 4.34 -10.57 -14.95
CA GLU A 225 5.67 -10.49 -14.36
C GLU A 225 5.80 -11.22 -13.00
N THR A 226 4.69 -11.38 -12.26
CA THR A 226 4.66 -12.16 -11.02
C THR A 226 4.55 -13.66 -11.26
N GLN A 227 4.88 -14.15 -12.47
CA GLN A 227 4.78 -15.57 -12.80
C GLN A 227 5.69 -16.43 -11.91
N SER A 228 6.90 -15.96 -11.60
CA SER A 228 7.89 -16.69 -10.80
C SER A 228 7.74 -16.50 -9.28
N HIS A 229 6.67 -15.86 -8.79
CA HIS A 229 6.54 -15.51 -7.37
C HIS A 229 5.18 -15.88 -6.80
N ALA A 230 5.19 -16.67 -5.73
CA ALA A 230 4.01 -16.98 -4.94
C ALA A 230 3.64 -15.87 -3.94
N ILE A 231 4.61 -15.02 -3.56
CA ILE A 231 4.46 -13.99 -2.53
C ILE A 231 4.57 -12.62 -3.18
N ILE A 232 3.62 -11.74 -2.85
CA ILE A 232 3.56 -10.36 -3.33
C ILE A 232 3.50 -9.44 -2.11
N PRO A 233 4.66 -8.95 -1.65
CA PRO A 233 4.69 -8.07 -0.50
C PRO A 233 4.25 -6.65 -0.87
N VAL A 234 3.39 -6.06 -0.05
CA VAL A 234 2.94 -4.68 -0.17
C VAL A 234 3.30 -3.94 1.11
N LEU A 235 4.10 -2.89 0.99
CA LEU A 235 4.40 -1.95 2.07
C LEU A 235 3.45 -0.77 2.01
N LEU A 236 2.71 -0.53 3.08
CA LEU A 236 1.84 0.62 3.28
C LEU A 236 2.41 1.54 4.36
N ILE A 237 2.67 2.78 3.98
CA ILE A 237 2.87 3.89 4.91
C ILE A 237 1.52 4.56 5.12
N SER A 238 0.86 4.20 6.23
CA SER A 238 -0.42 4.76 6.64
C SER A 238 -0.21 6.07 7.38
N ILE A 239 -0.72 7.16 6.82
CA ILE A 239 -0.61 8.52 7.33
C ILE A 239 -1.95 8.88 7.97
N ARG A 240 -1.95 9.03 9.29
CA ARG A 240 -3.13 9.33 10.10
C ARG A 240 -2.92 10.68 10.79
N PRO A 241 -3.98 11.30 11.35
CA PRO A 241 -3.80 12.43 12.25
C PRO A 241 -2.78 12.11 13.35
N HIS A 242 -1.72 12.91 13.43
CA HIS A 242 -0.68 12.87 14.47
C HIS A 242 0.14 11.57 14.59
N HIS A 243 0.04 10.62 13.66
CA HIS A 243 0.91 9.44 13.69
C HIS A 243 0.99 8.73 12.34
N TYR A 244 2.03 7.91 12.22
CA TYR A 244 2.24 7.00 11.08
C TYR A 244 2.14 5.56 11.54
N VAL A 245 1.75 4.68 10.62
CA VAL A 245 1.86 3.23 10.81
C VAL A 245 2.53 2.64 9.57
N ILE A 246 3.57 1.85 9.79
CA ILE A 246 4.22 1.07 8.73
C ILE A 246 3.61 -0.32 8.76
N ILE A 247 2.96 -0.71 7.67
CA ILE A 247 2.23 -1.97 7.55
C ILE A 247 2.78 -2.73 6.35
N GLU A 248 3.06 -4.01 6.52
CA GLU A 248 3.37 -4.90 5.40
C GLU A 248 2.29 -5.98 5.31
N ALA A 249 1.84 -6.29 4.10
CA ALA A 249 1.02 -7.47 3.88
C ALA A 249 1.53 -8.33 2.72
N TYR A 250 1.23 -9.62 2.81
CA TYR A 250 1.50 -10.59 1.76
C TYR A 250 0.52 -11.77 1.86
N TYR A 251 0.32 -12.45 0.74
CA TYR A 251 -0.44 -13.70 0.67
C TYR A 251 0.51 -14.89 0.63
N ASP A 252 0.25 -15.91 1.45
CA ASP A 252 1.09 -17.13 1.52
C ASP A 252 0.55 -18.29 0.67
N GLY A 253 -0.55 -18.09 -0.08
CA GLY A 253 -1.28 -19.14 -0.79
C GLY A 253 -2.58 -19.57 -0.11
N LYS A 254 -2.79 -19.16 1.15
CA LYS A 254 -3.98 -19.48 1.95
C LYS A 254 -4.54 -18.27 2.70
N ASN A 255 -3.69 -17.56 3.43
CA ASN A 255 -4.05 -16.43 4.26
C ASN A 255 -3.31 -15.16 3.83
N VAL A 256 -3.90 -14.02 4.15
CA VAL A 256 -3.23 -12.72 4.07
C VAL A 256 -2.60 -12.43 5.42
N HIS A 257 -1.29 -12.36 5.47
CA HIS A 257 -0.55 -11.95 6.65
C HIS A 257 -0.36 -10.44 6.64
N VAL A 258 -0.57 -9.80 7.78
CA VAL A 258 -0.40 -8.35 7.95
C VAL A 258 0.54 -8.11 9.12
N ASN A 259 1.78 -7.71 8.84
CA ASN A 259 2.72 -7.21 9.84
C ASN A 259 2.41 -5.74 10.11
N TYR A 260 1.74 -5.50 11.23
CA TYR A 260 1.19 -4.21 11.60
C TYR A 260 2.13 -3.53 12.59
N GLY A 261 2.82 -2.47 12.17
CA GLY A 261 3.80 -1.78 13.00
C GLY A 261 3.20 -0.99 14.17
N LYS A 262 4.06 -0.65 15.14
CA LYS A 262 3.69 0.28 16.23
C LYS A 262 3.40 1.67 15.65
N PRO A 263 2.34 2.36 16.12
CA PRO A 263 2.10 3.76 15.79
C PRO A 263 3.31 4.64 16.13
N ILE A 264 3.76 5.41 15.14
CA ILE A 264 4.84 6.38 15.27
C ILE A 264 4.18 7.74 15.45
N ALA A 265 4.03 8.16 16.71
CA ALA A 265 3.43 9.47 16.99
C ALA A 265 4.27 10.59 16.36
N MET A 266 3.60 11.62 15.88
CA MET A 266 4.17 12.79 15.25
C MET A 266 3.32 14.00 15.62
N SER A 267 3.90 14.95 16.33
CA SER A 267 3.21 16.17 16.79
C SER A 267 4.18 17.34 16.72
N GLU A 268 3.65 18.54 16.52
CA GLU A 268 4.43 19.78 16.58
C GLU A 268 5.05 20.03 17.96
N ASP A 269 4.41 19.54 19.03
CA ASP A 269 4.87 19.74 20.41
C ASP A 269 6.01 18.78 20.80
N MET A 270 6.38 17.86 19.91
CA MET A 270 7.50 16.94 20.12
C MET A 270 8.85 17.67 20.02
N PRO A 271 9.88 17.28 20.78
CA PRO A 271 11.21 17.85 20.64
C PRO A 271 11.73 17.75 19.18
N PRO A 272 12.32 18.81 18.60
CA PRO A 272 12.73 18.82 17.19
C PRO A 272 13.62 17.63 16.77
N LYS A 273 14.57 17.25 17.62
CA LYS A 273 15.44 16.09 17.37
C LYS A 273 14.67 14.76 17.29
N GLU A 274 13.61 14.63 18.08
CA GLU A 274 12.76 13.45 18.07
C GLU A 274 11.84 13.44 16.83
N GLN A 275 11.33 14.61 16.42
CA GLN A 275 10.60 14.74 15.15
C GLN A 275 11.49 14.34 13.97
N ASP A 276 12.71 14.86 13.93
CA ASP A 276 13.70 14.56 12.88
C ASP A 276 13.99 13.07 12.77
N ARG A 277 14.29 12.42 13.90
CA ARG A 277 14.54 10.98 13.95
C ARG A 277 13.35 10.17 13.45
N ARG A 278 12.12 10.51 13.86
CA ARG A 278 10.91 9.79 13.44
C ARG A 278 10.61 9.99 11.96
N MET A 279 10.81 11.20 11.44
CA MET A 279 10.63 11.47 10.02
C MET A 279 11.65 10.70 9.18
N LYS A 280 12.93 10.70 9.57
CA LYS A 280 13.98 9.88 8.93
C LYS A 280 13.66 8.40 8.96
N TYR A 281 13.09 7.90 10.05
CA TYR A 281 12.62 6.52 10.14
C TYR A 281 11.52 6.21 9.11
N VAL A 282 10.52 7.08 8.96
CA VAL A 282 9.45 6.94 7.96
C VAL A 282 10.01 7.02 6.53
N ILE A 283 10.92 7.96 6.26
CA ILE A 283 11.61 8.10 4.97
C ILE A 283 12.51 6.88 4.66
N GLY A 284 13.11 6.27 5.68
CA GLY A 284 13.84 5.02 5.53
C GLY A 284 12.95 3.91 4.97
N TRP A 285 11.70 3.82 5.43
CA TRP A 285 10.71 2.88 4.88
C TRP A 285 10.20 3.27 3.49
N ALA A 286 10.08 4.56 3.22
CA ALA A 286 9.73 5.09 1.89
C ALA A 286 10.73 4.74 0.77
N THR A 287 11.95 4.42 1.19
CA THR A 287 13.06 4.04 0.31
C THR A 287 13.56 2.65 0.63
N ALA A 288 12.72 1.82 1.26
CA ALA A 288 13.12 0.47 1.61
C ALA A 288 13.52 -0.34 0.37
N GLN A 289 14.23 -1.43 0.59
CA GLN A 289 14.61 -2.35 -0.47
C GLN A 289 13.95 -3.71 -0.29
N PRO A 290 13.46 -4.34 -1.37
CA PRO A 290 13.11 -5.74 -1.42
C PRO A 290 14.23 -6.60 -0.82
N CYS A 291 13.88 -7.60 -0.03
CA CYS A 291 14.87 -8.49 0.56
C CYS A 291 14.42 -9.96 0.56
N GLY A 292 15.34 -10.84 0.97
CA GLY A 292 15.08 -12.28 1.03
C GLY A 292 14.83 -12.89 -0.35
N LYS A 293 14.01 -13.94 -0.40
CA LYS A 293 13.70 -14.68 -1.65
C LYS A 293 12.87 -13.88 -2.64
N THR A 294 12.19 -12.82 -2.19
CA THR A 294 11.39 -11.95 -3.06
C THR A 294 12.21 -10.77 -3.60
N ALA A 295 13.50 -10.64 -3.24
CA ALA A 295 14.33 -9.47 -3.56
C ALA A 295 14.39 -9.13 -5.05
N SER A 296 14.27 -10.13 -5.93
CA SER A 296 14.12 -9.89 -7.37
C SER A 296 13.28 -10.96 -8.07
N TYR A 297 12.82 -10.64 -9.29
CA TYR A 297 12.17 -11.61 -10.17
C TYR A 297 13.06 -12.80 -10.55
N LYS A 298 14.38 -12.62 -10.50
CA LYS A 298 15.39 -13.62 -10.87
C LYS A 298 15.76 -14.55 -9.72
N ASP A 299 15.68 -14.08 -8.48
CA ASP A 299 16.19 -14.79 -7.30
C ASP A 299 15.13 -15.69 -6.63
N SER A 300 13.90 -15.75 -7.17
CA SER A 300 12.89 -16.70 -6.69
C SER A 300 13.04 -18.06 -7.36
N PRO A 301 13.10 -19.16 -6.59
CA PRO A 301 12.92 -20.49 -7.14
C PRO A 301 11.52 -20.63 -7.76
N GLN A 302 11.46 -21.27 -8.94
CA GLN A 302 10.21 -21.67 -9.59
C GLN A 302 9.47 -22.72 -8.76
#